data_AF-A0A9E2S200-F1
#
_entry.id   AF-A0A9E2S200-F1
#
_cell.length_a   1.000
_cell.length_b   1.000
_cell.length_c   1.000
_cell.angle_alpha   90.00
_cell.angle_beta   90.00
_cell.angle_gamma   90.00
#
_symmetry.space_group_name_H-M   'P 1'
#
loop_
_entity.id
_entity.type
_entity.pdbx_description
1 polymer ?
#
loop_
_entity_poly.entity_id
_entity_poly.type
_entity_poly.pdbx_seq_one_letter_code
_entity_poly.pdbx_strand_id
1 'polypeptide(L)'
;MKHRSKYWQPTAKPVLALLLLSAGAQAQHWLPPHEAVHAAIDAQPNVVAARARSDAAEAKARALRVGEHEFQLDIVSQRRSSDEMGGRQRFSESEYTLSRAFRLPGKAKLDRDIGAAEIDSADLRLDDSRHQAARLLLDDWMAWLRAAEATQRTGAQQALMDAAQRDLARRVGLGDASQKDLELLEVERAQARAAQLAAQAALESARLAMRSDFPSLPIPERAPDIDEPQILVGGANEWIARIIARSHDIGALEADARAADARAARARADRIADPTLGLRRLNERSGAEQVTGLVLSIPLGGRHRSALAAAESANAAALHGDAAVMRRDISHEAVLTVTRATRLAAQWQAQREALAASEAATRRIKRGWELGETALAEWLLVQRQHSQIAGEEAAARADAEEARLRVLVDAHDIWHDD
;
A
#
# COMPACT_ATOMS: atom_id res chain seq x y z
N MET A 1 -68.35 33.94 19.11
CA MET A 1 -68.18 33.44 20.49
C MET A 1 -66.80 32.81 20.62
N LYS A 2 -66.03 33.33 21.60
CA LYS A 2 -64.89 32.72 22.32
C LYS A 2 -63.61 32.35 21.53
N HIS A 3 -62.70 33.32 21.54
CA HIS A 3 -61.26 33.23 21.87
C HIS A 3 -60.68 31.84 22.16
N ARG A 4 -59.53 31.53 21.53
CA ARG A 4 -58.23 31.55 22.23
C ARG A 4 -57.05 31.50 21.25
N SER A 5 -56.22 32.54 21.37
CA SER A 5 -54.85 32.62 20.90
C SER A 5 -53.96 31.64 21.67
N LYS A 6 -53.00 31.01 20.97
CA LYS A 6 -51.72 30.64 21.57
C LYS A 6 -50.62 30.67 20.52
N TYR A 7 -49.73 31.63 20.73
CA TYR A 7 -48.44 31.83 20.10
C TYR A 7 -47.58 30.57 20.13
N TRP A 8 -46.91 30.26 19.02
CA TRP A 8 -45.69 29.44 19.02
C TRP A 8 -44.65 30.15 18.16
N GLN A 9 -43.60 30.64 18.81
CA GLN A 9 -42.43 31.25 18.19
C GLN A 9 -41.44 30.17 17.70
N PRO A 10 -40.57 30.49 16.73
CA PRO A 10 -39.68 29.53 16.09
C PRO A 10 -38.43 29.31 16.94
N THR A 11 -38.27 28.12 17.51
CA THR A 11 -37.04 27.75 18.22
C THR A 11 -36.05 27.07 17.28
N ALA A 12 -34.99 27.82 16.98
CA ALA A 12 -33.60 27.41 16.88
C ALA A 12 -33.27 26.10 16.11
N LYS A 13 -32.57 26.30 14.98
CA LYS A 13 -31.71 25.30 14.32
C LYS A 13 -30.74 24.67 15.34
N PRO A 14 -30.54 23.35 15.37
CA PRO A 14 -29.25 22.81 15.74
C PRO A 14 -28.40 22.75 14.47
N VAL A 15 -27.60 23.79 14.26
CA VAL A 15 -26.34 23.65 13.51
C VAL A 15 -25.45 22.77 14.39
N LEU A 16 -25.49 21.46 14.15
CA LEU A 16 -24.59 20.51 14.80
C LEU A 16 -24.18 19.42 13.80
N ALA A 17 -23.63 19.87 12.68
CA ALA A 17 -22.98 19.03 11.68
C ALA A 17 -21.83 19.82 11.06
N LEU A 18 -20.81 20.15 11.85
CA LEU A 18 -19.60 20.83 11.36
C LEU A 18 -18.39 20.71 12.31
N LEU A 19 -18.27 19.58 13.02
CA LEU A 19 -17.10 19.30 13.87
C LEU A 19 -16.39 17.97 13.59
N LEU A 20 -16.68 17.31 12.46
CA LEU A 20 -15.96 16.10 12.03
C LEU A 20 -15.03 16.32 10.82
N LEU A 21 -14.86 17.56 10.36
CA LEU A 21 -14.02 17.90 9.20
C LEU A 21 -12.63 18.46 9.56
N SER A 22 -12.25 18.51 10.84
CA SER A 22 -11.09 19.31 11.27
C SER A 22 -9.79 18.53 11.58
N ALA A 23 -9.76 17.20 11.46
CA ALA A 23 -8.50 16.44 11.61
C ALA A 23 -7.75 16.27 10.27
N GLY A 24 -8.47 16.00 9.17
CA GLY A 24 -7.86 15.88 7.83
C GLY A 24 -7.46 17.23 7.22
N ALA A 25 -8.20 18.31 7.52
CA ALA A 25 -7.97 19.63 6.93
C ALA A 25 -6.69 20.33 7.40
N GLN A 26 -6.13 19.96 8.56
CA GLN A 26 -4.90 20.57 9.08
C GLN A 26 -3.62 19.87 8.59
N ALA A 27 -3.73 18.73 7.90
CA ALA A 27 -2.60 18.11 7.20
C ALA A 27 -2.38 18.69 5.78
N GLN A 28 -3.24 19.62 5.33
CA GLN A 28 -3.33 20.02 3.92
C GLN A 28 -2.41 21.15 3.46
N HIS A 29 -1.67 21.86 4.32
CA HIS A 29 -0.88 23.01 3.82
C HIS A 29 0.47 22.61 3.20
N TRP A 30 1.12 21.55 3.68
CA TRP A 30 2.48 21.16 3.28
C TRP A 30 2.59 19.75 2.68
N LEU A 31 1.51 18.96 2.72
CA LEU A 31 1.41 17.71 1.97
C LEU A 31 1.05 17.98 0.49
N PRO A 32 1.41 17.09 -0.44
CA PRO A 32 1.01 17.26 -1.83
C PRO A 32 -0.52 17.20 -1.98
N PRO A 33 -1.09 17.90 -2.99
CA PRO A 33 -2.53 17.88 -3.23
C PRO A 33 -3.04 16.46 -3.47
N HIS A 34 -4.19 16.14 -2.85
CA HIS A 34 -4.81 14.80 -2.90
C HIS A 34 -4.94 14.25 -4.33
N GLU A 35 -5.42 15.06 -5.28
CA GLU A 35 -5.60 14.65 -6.68
C GLU A 35 -4.27 14.29 -7.36
N ALA A 36 -3.20 15.03 -7.08
CA ALA A 36 -1.88 14.76 -7.64
C ALA A 36 -1.26 13.49 -7.06
N VAL A 37 -1.49 13.22 -5.76
CA VAL A 37 -1.05 11.99 -5.08
C VAL A 37 -1.73 10.77 -5.70
N HIS A 38 -3.05 10.80 -5.85
CA HIS A 38 -3.80 9.69 -6.45
C HIS A 38 -3.37 9.39 -7.88
N ALA A 39 -3.24 10.41 -8.72
CA ALA A 39 -2.75 10.22 -10.08
C ALA A 39 -1.33 9.64 -10.12
N ALA A 40 -0.47 10.00 -9.17
CA ALA A 40 0.88 9.45 -9.07
C ALA A 40 0.90 8.01 -8.54
N ILE A 41 0.01 7.66 -7.60
CA ILE A 41 -0.17 6.30 -7.08
C ILE A 41 -0.72 5.36 -8.17
N ASP A 42 -1.77 5.78 -8.89
CA ASP A 42 -2.38 4.96 -9.93
C ASP A 42 -1.44 4.73 -11.13
N ALA A 43 -0.48 5.63 -11.34
CA ALA A 43 0.56 5.49 -12.36
C ALA A 43 1.67 4.50 -11.97
N GLN A 44 1.71 4.00 -10.72
CA GLN A 44 2.76 3.11 -10.26
C GLN A 44 2.71 1.74 -10.97
N PRO A 45 3.88 1.18 -11.38
CA PRO A 45 3.91 -0.09 -12.09
C PRO A 45 3.29 -1.27 -11.31
N ASN A 46 3.43 -1.31 -9.98
CA ASN A 46 2.82 -2.33 -9.14
C ASN A 46 1.28 -2.21 -9.10
N VAL A 47 0.75 -1.00 -9.03
CA VAL A 47 -0.71 -0.72 -9.09
C VAL A 47 -1.27 -1.08 -10.46
N VAL A 48 -0.60 -0.69 -11.55
CA VAL A 48 -1.00 -1.08 -12.92
C VAL A 48 -0.99 -2.60 -13.07
N ALA A 49 0.03 -3.30 -12.54
CA ALA A 49 0.07 -4.75 -12.57
C ALA A 49 -1.04 -5.40 -11.74
N ALA A 50 -1.38 -4.83 -10.58
CA ALA A 50 -2.49 -5.31 -9.76
C ALA A 50 -3.85 -5.09 -10.44
N ARG A 51 -4.03 -3.96 -11.15
CA ARG A 51 -5.23 -3.69 -11.96
C ARG A 51 -5.42 -4.75 -13.04
N ALA A 52 -4.35 -5.06 -13.79
CA ALA A 52 -4.39 -6.12 -14.80
C ALA A 52 -4.67 -7.52 -14.21
N ARG A 53 -4.28 -7.78 -12.95
CA ARG A 53 -4.62 -9.02 -12.24
C ARG A 53 -6.09 -9.07 -11.84
N SER A 54 -6.69 -7.94 -11.43
CA SER A 54 -8.14 -7.84 -11.21
C SER A 54 -8.91 -8.10 -12.52
N ASP A 55 -8.53 -7.47 -13.63
CA ASP A 55 -9.13 -7.74 -14.97
C ASP A 55 -9.05 -9.22 -15.35
N ALA A 56 -7.91 -9.87 -15.06
CA ALA A 56 -7.72 -11.30 -15.29
C ALA A 56 -8.59 -12.15 -14.37
N ALA A 57 -8.78 -11.77 -13.10
CA ALA A 57 -9.67 -12.45 -12.17
C ALA A 57 -11.12 -12.37 -12.64
N GLU A 58 -11.57 -11.21 -13.12
CA GLU A 58 -12.90 -11.08 -13.73
C GLU A 58 -13.07 -11.98 -14.95
N ALA A 59 -12.07 -12.04 -15.84
CA ALA A 59 -12.10 -12.89 -17.01
C ALA A 59 -12.19 -14.38 -16.64
N LYS A 60 -11.42 -14.81 -15.63
CA LYS A 60 -11.49 -16.18 -15.07
C LYS A 60 -12.86 -16.46 -14.46
N ALA A 61 -13.42 -15.53 -13.70
CA ALA A 61 -14.76 -15.67 -13.13
C ALA A 61 -15.85 -15.77 -14.22
N ARG A 62 -15.72 -15.03 -15.34
CA ARG A 62 -16.58 -15.20 -16.52
C ARG A 62 -16.43 -16.59 -17.13
N ALA A 63 -15.20 -17.09 -17.27
CA ALA A 63 -14.94 -18.44 -17.77
C ALA A 63 -15.58 -19.52 -16.87
N LEU A 64 -15.40 -19.43 -15.55
CA LEU A 64 -16.03 -20.32 -14.56
C LEU A 64 -17.57 -20.30 -14.66
N ARG A 65 -18.16 -19.13 -14.92
CA ARG A 65 -19.62 -18.99 -15.08
C ARG A 65 -20.12 -19.76 -16.31
N VAL A 66 -19.43 -19.66 -17.44
CA VAL A 66 -19.76 -20.36 -18.69
C VAL A 66 -19.50 -21.87 -18.57
N GLY A 67 -18.38 -22.24 -17.95
CA GLY A 67 -17.91 -23.63 -17.82
C GLY A 67 -17.07 -24.09 -19.00
N GLU A 68 -16.27 -25.14 -18.78
CA GLU A 68 -15.28 -25.66 -19.75
C GLU A 68 -15.88 -26.56 -20.84
N HIS A 69 -17.18 -26.86 -20.76
CA HIS A 69 -17.81 -27.84 -21.64
C HIS A 69 -18.16 -27.22 -22.99
N GLU A 70 -17.29 -27.47 -23.96
CA GLU A 70 -17.47 -27.12 -25.37
C GLU A 70 -18.06 -28.27 -26.20
N PHE A 71 -18.50 -27.96 -27.43
CA PHE A 71 -18.96 -28.99 -28.36
C PHE A 71 -17.77 -29.71 -28.99
N GLN A 72 -17.83 -31.05 -29.00
CA GLN A 72 -16.88 -31.91 -29.68
C GLN A 72 -17.54 -32.58 -30.89
N LEU A 73 -16.87 -32.50 -32.04
CA LEU A 73 -17.28 -33.17 -33.28
C LEU A 73 -16.28 -34.28 -33.61
N ASP A 74 -16.74 -35.52 -33.55
CA ASP A 74 -15.99 -36.69 -33.97
C ASP A 74 -16.46 -37.13 -35.36
N ILE A 75 -15.52 -37.29 -36.29
CA ILE A 75 -15.78 -37.75 -37.66
C ILE A 75 -14.91 -38.96 -37.92
N VAL A 76 -15.55 -40.10 -38.20
CA VAL A 76 -14.87 -41.34 -38.58
C VAL A 76 -15.29 -41.70 -40.00
N SER A 77 -14.32 -42.00 -40.85
CA SER A 77 -14.56 -42.52 -42.20
C SER A 77 -13.73 -43.77 -42.36
N GLN A 78 -14.37 -44.88 -42.70
CA GLN A 78 -13.70 -46.18 -42.81
C GLN A 78 -14.18 -46.97 -44.02
N ARG A 79 -13.37 -47.93 -44.45
CA ARG A 79 -13.70 -48.85 -45.54
C ARG A 79 -13.67 -50.28 -45.02
N ARG A 80 -14.82 -50.94 -45.00
CA ARG A 80 -14.94 -52.32 -44.55
C ARG A 80 -14.94 -53.26 -45.75
N SER A 81 -14.16 -54.34 -45.73
CA SER A 81 -14.31 -55.43 -46.70
C SER A 81 -14.72 -56.71 -46.01
N SER A 82 -15.79 -57.35 -46.46
CA SER A 82 -16.23 -58.66 -45.97
C SER A 82 -16.09 -59.70 -47.08
N ASP A 83 -15.61 -60.88 -46.71
CA ASP A 83 -15.59 -62.06 -47.57
C ASP A 83 -16.76 -62.96 -47.16
N GLU A 84 -17.89 -62.82 -47.85
CA GLU A 84 -19.08 -63.66 -47.66
C GLU A 84 -19.16 -64.74 -48.74
N MET A 85 -20.05 -65.73 -48.58
CA MET A 85 -20.21 -66.90 -49.48
C MET A 85 -20.55 -66.53 -50.96
N GLY A 86 -20.63 -65.23 -51.29
CA GLY A 86 -20.85 -64.65 -52.62
C GLY A 86 -19.75 -63.72 -53.16
N GLY A 87 -18.56 -63.66 -52.52
CA GLY A 87 -17.41 -62.88 -52.98
C GLY A 87 -17.05 -61.67 -52.09
N ARG A 88 -15.89 -61.04 -52.36
CA ARG A 88 -15.37 -59.91 -51.56
C ARG A 88 -16.18 -58.65 -51.79
N GLN A 89 -16.90 -58.19 -50.78
CA GLN A 89 -17.63 -56.92 -50.80
C GLN A 89 -16.81 -55.82 -50.14
N ARG A 90 -16.96 -54.57 -50.61
CA ARG A 90 -16.30 -53.39 -50.04
C ARG A 90 -17.35 -52.32 -49.76
N PHE A 91 -17.44 -51.90 -48.51
CA PHE A 91 -18.34 -50.86 -48.04
C PHE A 91 -17.57 -49.63 -47.64
N SER A 92 -18.12 -48.46 -47.98
CA SER A 92 -17.72 -47.19 -47.38
C SER A 92 -18.66 -46.90 -46.22
N GLU A 93 -18.09 -46.55 -45.07
CA GLU A 93 -18.86 -46.26 -43.86
C GLU A 93 -18.38 -44.93 -43.28
N SER A 94 -19.32 -44.16 -42.72
CA SER A 94 -19.03 -42.86 -42.10
C SER A 94 -19.84 -42.68 -40.83
N GLU A 95 -19.21 -42.14 -39.79
CA GLU A 95 -19.79 -41.83 -38.49
C GLU A 95 -19.51 -40.35 -38.17
N TYR A 96 -20.55 -39.65 -37.74
CA TYR A 96 -20.46 -38.28 -37.24
C TYR A 96 -21.09 -38.25 -35.86
N THR A 97 -20.35 -37.79 -34.85
CA THR A 97 -20.85 -37.62 -33.49
C THR A 97 -20.62 -36.19 -33.04
N LEU A 98 -21.70 -35.47 -32.71
CA LEU A 98 -21.62 -34.16 -32.06
C LEU A 98 -22.00 -34.34 -30.59
N SER A 99 -21.07 -34.10 -29.67
CA SER A 99 -21.26 -34.31 -28.24
C SER A 99 -20.89 -33.09 -27.41
N ARG A 100 -21.47 -32.99 -26.21
CA ARG A 100 -21.15 -31.95 -25.23
C ARG A 100 -21.39 -32.47 -23.82
N ALA A 101 -20.47 -32.17 -22.92
CA ALA A 101 -20.66 -32.44 -21.49
C ALA A 101 -21.59 -31.42 -20.85
N PHE A 102 -22.40 -31.83 -19.88
CA PHE A 102 -23.29 -30.94 -19.16
C PHE A 102 -22.96 -30.89 -17.67
N ARG A 103 -22.73 -29.67 -17.19
CA ARG A 103 -22.36 -29.42 -15.80
C ARG A 103 -23.55 -29.70 -14.87
N LEU A 104 -23.31 -30.50 -13.84
CA LEU A 104 -24.32 -30.74 -12.80
C LEU A 104 -24.64 -29.44 -12.02
N PRO A 105 -25.91 -29.19 -11.64
CA PRO A 105 -26.36 -27.89 -11.14
C PRO A 105 -25.63 -27.40 -9.88
N GLY A 106 -25.21 -28.30 -8.98
CA GLY A 106 -24.45 -27.93 -7.77
C GLY A 106 -23.05 -27.37 -8.07
N LYS A 107 -22.43 -27.81 -9.17
CA LYS A 107 -21.07 -27.37 -9.56
C LYS A 107 -21.08 -25.94 -10.09
N ALA A 108 -22.13 -25.55 -10.82
CA ALA A 108 -22.30 -24.20 -11.35
C ALA A 108 -22.42 -23.12 -10.28
N LYS A 109 -22.92 -23.46 -9.09
CA LYS A 109 -22.92 -22.55 -7.95
C LYS A 109 -21.51 -22.39 -7.39
N LEU A 110 -20.82 -23.50 -7.15
CA LEU A 110 -19.45 -23.51 -6.61
C LEU A 110 -18.47 -22.77 -7.53
N ASP A 111 -18.56 -22.93 -8.86
CA ASP A 111 -17.73 -22.19 -9.80
C ASP A 111 -17.97 -20.66 -9.74
N ARG A 112 -19.21 -20.23 -9.47
CA ARG A 112 -19.51 -18.80 -9.25
C ARG A 112 -18.97 -18.31 -7.91
N ASP A 113 -19.06 -19.13 -6.86
CA ASP A 113 -18.54 -18.79 -5.54
C ASP A 113 -17.00 -18.68 -5.57
N ILE A 114 -16.31 -19.57 -6.30
CA ILE A 114 -14.87 -19.48 -6.58
C ILE A 114 -14.55 -18.17 -7.30
N GLY A 115 -15.22 -17.90 -8.43
CA GLY A 115 -14.96 -16.69 -9.21
C GLY A 115 -15.23 -15.40 -8.45
N ALA A 116 -16.27 -15.35 -7.61
CA ALA A 116 -16.58 -14.18 -6.80
C ALA A 116 -15.51 -13.93 -5.73
N ALA A 117 -15.05 -14.97 -5.03
CA ALA A 117 -13.99 -14.85 -4.02
C ALA A 117 -12.62 -14.51 -4.65
N GLU A 118 -12.33 -15.01 -5.86
CA GLU A 118 -11.11 -14.65 -6.60
C GLU A 118 -11.11 -13.18 -7.06
N ILE A 119 -12.26 -12.64 -7.49
CA ILE A 119 -12.40 -11.20 -7.80
C ILE A 119 -12.16 -10.38 -6.53
N ASP A 120 -12.85 -10.71 -5.44
CA ASP A 120 -12.72 -10.03 -4.14
C ASP A 120 -11.26 -9.99 -3.65
N SER A 121 -10.54 -11.12 -3.74
CA SER A 121 -9.10 -11.18 -3.45
C SER A 121 -8.27 -10.27 -4.35
N ALA A 122 -8.56 -10.26 -5.65
CA ALA A 122 -7.79 -9.46 -6.62
C ALA A 122 -8.01 -7.95 -6.45
N ASP A 123 -9.23 -7.53 -6.14
CA ASP A 123 -9.58 -6.14 -5.86
C ASP A 123 -8.93 -5.65 -4.56
N LEU A 124 -9.00 -6.46 -3.49
CA LEU A 124 -8.32 -6.13 -2.23
C LEU A 124 -6.79 -6.02 -2.38
N ARG A 125 -6.16 -6.89 -3.18
CA ARG A 125 -4.71 -6.79 -3.46
C ARG A 125 -4.31 -5.56 -4.26
N LEU A 126 -5.25 -5.03 -5.04
CA LEU A 126 -5.08 -3.81 -5.80
C LEU A 126 -5.19 -2.58 -4.91
N ASP A 127 -6.15 -2.59 -3.98
CA ASP A 127 -6.23 -1.56 -2.96
C ASP A 127 -5.03 -1.62 -1.98
N ASP A 128 -4.51 -2.81 -1.66
CA ASP A 128 -3.21 -2.93 -0.95
C ASP A 128 -2.06 -2.35 -1.79
N SER A 129 -1.97 -2.65 -3.09
CA SER A 129 -0.91 -2.10 -3.94
C SER A 129 -0.91 -0.57 -3.96
N ARG A 130 -2.10 0.06 -3.92
CA ARG A 130 -2.27 1.51 -3.77
C ARG A 130 -1.83 1.98 -2.38
N HIS A 131 -2.21 1.24 -1.34
CA HIS A 131 -1.79 1.52 0.03
C HIS A 131 -0.26 1.49 0.21
N GLN A 132 0.42 0.46 -0.34
CA GLN A 132 1.88 0.38 -0.30
C GLN A 132 2.54 1.52 -1.08
N ALA A 133 1.96 1.94 -2.22
CA ALA A 133 2.43 3.11 -2.95
C ALA A 133 2.24 4.41 -2.15
N ALA A 134 1.13 4.56 -1.41
CA ALA A 134 0.91 5.70 -0.52
C ALA A 134 1.93 5.74 0.64
N ARG A 135 2.27 4.58 1.21
CA ARG A 135 3.31 4.43 2.23
C ARG A 135 4.69 4.85 1.69
N LEU A 136 5.06 4.36 0.50
CA LEU A 136 6.31 4.75 -0.16
C LEU A 136 6.38 6.27 -0.42
N LEU A 137 5.28 6.85 -0.92
CA LEU A 137 5.21 8.29 -1.16
C LEU A 137 5.41 9.09 0.13
N LEU A 138 4.79 8.67 1.23
CA LEU A 138 4.98 9.30 2.54
C LEU A 138 6.46 9.29 2.95
N ASP A 139 7.10 8.13 2.84
CA ASP A 139 8.48 7.92 3.25
C ASP A 139 9.42 8.83 2.41
N ASP A 140 9.24 8.88 1.08
CA ASP A 140 10.03 9.72 0.19
C ASP A 140 9.79 11.22 0.42
N TRP A 141 8.53 11.62 0.60
CA TRP A 141 8.15 13.01 0.87
C TRP A 141 8.81 13.49 2.17
N MET A 142 8.70 12.71 3.24
CA MET A 142 9.28 13.06 4.53
C MET A 142 10.81 13.01 4.50
N ALA A 143 11.44 12.13 3.72
CA ALA A 143 12.89 12.14 3.50
C ALA A 143 13.36 13.43 2.81
N TRP A 144 12.62 13.91 1.81
CA TRP A 144 12.89 15.17 1.14
C TRP A 144 12.77 16.38 2.08
N LEU A 145 11.70 16.45 2.88
CA LEU A 145 11.50 17.53 3.85
C LEU A 145 12.63 17.57 4.89
N ARG A 146 13.02 16.41 5.45
CA ARG A 146 14.15 16.32 6.40
C ARG A 146 15.46 16.83 5.80
N ALA A 147 15.75 16.43 4.56
CA ALA A 147 16.97 16.85 3.87
C ALA A 147 16.98 18.35 3.56
N ALA A 148 15.82 18.92 3.23
CA ALA A 148 15.68 20.35 3.01
C ALA A 148 15.90 21.16 4.30
N GLU A 149 15.29 20.72 5.41
CA GLU A 149 15.49 21.35 6.71
C GLU A 149 16.95 21.25 7.18
N ALA A 150 17.58 20.09 7.02
CA ALA A 150 19.01 19.92 7.32
C ALA A 150 19.89 20.88 6.51
N THR A 151 19.55 21.11 5.24
CA THR A 151 20.27 22.06 4.37
C THR A 151 20.10 23.50 4.85
N GLN A 152 18.89 23.89 5.26
CA GLN A 152 18.62 25.22 5.80
C GLN A 152 19.42 25.46 7.10
N ARG A 153 19.39 24.50 8.04
CA ARG A 153 20.09 24.62 9.33
C ARG A 153 21.61 24.65 9.18
N THR A 154 22.18 23.74 8.39
CA THR A 154 23.63 23.73 8.13
C THR A 154 24.09 24.98 7.37
N GLY A 155 23.25 25.51 6.48
CA GLY A 155 23.48 26.80 5.83
C GLY A 155 23.50 27.98 6.81
N ALA A 156 22.57 28.02 7.77
CA ALA A 156 22.53 29.05 8.80
C ALA A 156 23.76 28.97 9.74
N GLN A 157 24.17 27.75 10.12
CA GLN A 157 25.38 27.52 10.92
C GLN A 157 26.64 27.96 10.17
N GLN A 158 26.76 27.66 8.87
CA GLN A 158 27.88 28.12 8.06
C GLN A 158 27.95 29.65 8.01
N ALA A 159 26.82 30.32 7.77
CA ALA A 159 26.76 31.78 7.74
C ALA A 159 27.15 32.42 9.08
N LEU A 160 26.79 31.79 10.20
CA LEU A 160 27.21 32.21 11.54
C LEU A 160 28.73 32.09 11.72
N MET A 161 29.32 30.96 11.33
CA MET A 161 30.77 30.76 11.42
C MET A 161 31.54 31.72 10.50
N ASP A 162 31.03 31.98 9.29
CA ASP A 162 31.62 32.94 8.34
C ASP A 162 31.56 34.39 8.87
N ALA A 163 30.48 34.75 9.57
CA ALA A 163 30.37 36.07 10.20
C ALA A 163 31.35 36.21 11.39
N ALA A 164 31.41 35.21 12.26
CA ALA A 164 32.32 35.20 13.40
C ALA A 164 33.79 35.24 12.96
N GLN A 165 34.13 34.50 11.89
CA GLN A 165 35.49 34.46 11.34
C GLN A 165 35.94 35.83 10.84
N ARG A 166 35.07 36.53 10.10
CA ARG A 166 35.36 37.89 9.60
C ARG A 166 35.57 38.91 10.73
N ASP A 167 34.79 38.80 11.80
CA ASP A 167 34.92 39.67 12.96
C ASP A 167 36.24 39.40 13.72
N LEU A 168 36.51 38.13 14.01
CA LEU A 168 37.70 37.72 14.75
C LEU A 168 39.00 38.03 13.97
N ALA A 169 39.01 37.81 12.66
CA ALA A 169 40.16 38.14 11.81
C ALA A 169 40.49 39.64 11.86
N ARG A 170 39.49 40.51 11.92
CA ARG A 170 39.69 41.95 12.08
C ARG A 170 40.31 42.29 13.43
N ARG A 171 39.82 41.68 14.51
CA ARG A 171 40.33 41.88 15.88
C ARG A 171 41.79 41.41 16.02
N VAL A 172 42.13 40.27 15.41
CA VAL A 172 43.53 39.79 15.34
C VAL A 172 44.42 40.80 14.60
N GLY A 173 43.95 41.35 13.46
CA GLY A 173 44.68 42.38 12.72
C GLY A 173 44.91 43.69 13.49
N LEU A 174 44.06 43.99 14.47
CA LEU A 174 44.18 45.13 15.38
C LEU A 174 45.00 44.81 16.65
N GLY A 175 45.36 43.54 16.87
CA GLY A 175 46.06 43.07 18.07
C GLY A 175 45.16 42.78 19.27
N ASP A 176 43.83 42.85 19.11
CA ASP A 176 42.83 42.71 20.19
C ASP A 176 42.37 41.24 20.41
N ALA A 177 42.91 40.29 19.65
CA ALA A 177 42.61 38.87 19.75
C ALA A 177 43.81 38.00 19.36
N SER A 178 43.80 36.73 19.79
CA SER A 178 44.88 35.77 19.54
C SER A 178 44.74 35.09 18.18
N GLN A 179 45.88 34.83 17.51
CA GLN A 179 45.94 33.98 16.32
C GLN A 179 45.39 32.58 16.58
N LYS A 180 45.60 32.04 17.80
CA LYS A 180 45.09 30.73 18.23
C LYS A 180 43.55 30.66 18.14
N ASP A 181 42.89 31.73 18.51
CA ASP A 181 41.42 31.81 18.52
C ASP A 181 40.88 31.81 17.09
N LEU A 182 41.58 32.50 16.18
CA LEU A 182 41.26 32.47 14.75
C LEU A 182 41.42 31.06 14.16
N GLU A 183 42.49 30.35 14.50
CA GLU A 183 42.71 28.96 14.06
C GLU A 183 41.62 28.00 14.57
N LEU A 184 41.18 28.13 15.83
CA LEU A 184 40.08 27.32 16.37
C LEU A 184 38.77 27.58 15.63
N LEU A 185 38.47 28.84 15.32
CA LEU A 185 37.26 29.20 14.58
C LEU A 185 37.30 28.71 13.13
N GLU A 186 38.46 28.68 12.49
CA GLU A 186 38.66 28.10 11.16
C GLU A 186 38.33 26.61 11.12
N VAL A 187 38.67 25.86 12.19
CA VAL A 187 38.30 24.43 12.32
C VAL A 187 36.78 24.27 12.35
N GLU A 188 36.08 25.05 13.17
CA GLU A 188 34.61 24.97 13.27
C GLU A 188 33.93 25.39 11.95
N ARG A 189 34.47 26.41 11.27
CA ARG A 189 34.00 26.84 9.95
C ARG A 189 34.17 25.74 8.90
N ALA A 190 35.31 25.04 8.88
CA ALA A 190 35.55 23.93 7.97
C ALA A 190 34.58 22.76 8.23
N GLN A 191 34.30 22.46 9.51
CA GLN A 191 33.31 21.44 9.88
C GLN A 191 31.89 21.82 9.47
N ALA A 192 31.48 23.06 9.70
CA ALA A 192 30.18 23.57 9.26
C ALA A 192 30.03 23.49 7.73
N ARG A 193 31.11 23.77 6.98
CA ARG A 193 31.11 23.68 5.52
C ARG A 193 30.94 22.25 5.03
N ALA A 194 31.63 21.30 5.67
CA ALA A 194 31.49 19.88 5.35
C ALA A 194 30.06 19.38 5.63
N ALA A 195 29.47 19.77 6.76
CA ALA A 195 28.08 19.42 7.11
C ALA A 195 27.07 20.00 6.10
N GLN A 196 27.28 21.25 5.63
CA GLN A 196 26.44 21.87 4.62
C GLN A 196 26.49 21.13 3.29
N LEU A 197 27.69 20.74 2.82
CA LEU A 197 27.84 19.98 1.58
C LEU A 197 27.16 18.61 1.67
N ALA A 198 27.28 17.92 2.81
CA ALA A 198 26.60 16.65 3.05
C ALA A 198 25.06 16.79 3.02
N ALA A 199 24.52 17.83 3.65
CA ALA A 199 23.09 18.11 3.65
C ALA A 199 22.56 18.43 2.24
N GLN A 200 23.31 19.21 1.46
CA GLN A 200 22.97 19.51 0.05
C GLN A 200 22.93 18.24 -0.81
N ALA A 201 23.93 17.37 -0.67
CA ALA A 201 23.95 16.10 -1.40
C ALA A 201 22.76 15.19 -1.01
N ALA A 202 22.38 15.15 0.27
CA ALA A 202 21.21 14.41 0.73
C ALA A 202 19.90 14.97 0.15
N LEU A 203 19.77 16.30 0.07
CA LEU A 203 18.61 16.96 -0.54
C LEU A 203 18.50 16.65 -2.03
N GLU A 204 19.61 16.68 -2.76
CA GLU A 204 19.65 16.29 -4.17
C GLU A 204 19.26 14.82 -4.36
N SER A 205 19.78 13.93 -3.51
CA SER A 205 19.48 12.50 -3.54
C SER A 205 17.98 12.23 -3.29
N ALA A 206 17.39 12.85 -2.27
CA ALA A 206 15.96 12.71 -1.96
C ALA A 206 15.06 13.21 -3.11
N ARG A 207 15.44 14.32 -3.77
CA ARG A 207 14.72 14.82 -4.95
C ARG A 207 14.82 13.88 -6.14
N LEU A 208 15.98 13.27 -6.36
CA LEU A 208 16.16 12.32 -7.46
C LEU A 208 15.34 11.04 -7.21
N ALA A 209 15.31 10.54 -5.97
CA ALA A 209 14.48 9.40 -5.58
C ALA A 209 12.99 9.69 -5.88
N MET A 210 12.45 10.79 -5.35
CA MET A 210 11.05 11.16 -5.62
C MET A 210 10.72 11.32 -7.11
N ARG A 211 11.62 11.90 -7.91
CA ARG A 211 11.39 12.06 -9.37
C ARG A 211 11.47 10.73 -10.12
N SER A 212 12.24 9.78 -9.59
CA SER A 212 12.33 8.41 -10.13
C SER A 212 11.07 7.63 -9.78
N ASP A 213 10.66 7.67 -8.52
CA ASP A 213 9.61 6.82 -7.98
C ASP A 213 8.22 7.40 -8.32
N PHE A 214 8.05 8.73 -8.31
CA PHE A 214 6.79 9.42 -8.63
C PHE A 214 6.97 10.50 -9.72
N PRO A 215 7.25 10.13 -10.98
CA PRO A 215 7.60 11.07 -12.05
C PRO A 215 6.48 12.05 -12.44
N SER A 216 5.22 11.71 -12.18
CA SER A 216 4.05 12.55 -12.47
C SER A 216 3.69 13.49 -11.30
N LEU A 217 4.29 13.31 -10.12
CA LEU A 217 4.00 14.15 -8.96
C LEU A 217 4.72 15.50 -9.10
N PRO A 218 4.01 16.64 -9.04
CA PRO A 218 4.64 17.95 -9.07
C PRO A 218 5.36 18.21 -7.74
N ILE A 219 6.70 18.20 -7.77
CA ILE A 219 7.54 18.49 -6.61
C ILE A 219 7.86 19.99 -6.60
N PRO A 220 7.51 20.74 -5.53
CA PRO A 220 7.87 22.15 -5.40
C PRO A 220 9.38 22.39 -5.44
N GLU A 221 9.80 23.53 -6.01
CA GLU A 221 11.22 23.91 -6.04
C GLU A 221 11.83 24.12 -4.65
N ARG A 222 11.01 24.53 -3.67
CA ARG A 222 11.40 24.69 -2.28
C ARG A 222 10.50 23.82 -1.41
N ALA A 223 11.12 23.07 -0.50
CA ALA A 223 10.38 22.31 0.48
C ALA A 223 9.62 23.27 1.41
N PRO A 224 8.36 22.97 1.75
CA PRO A 224 7.70 23.62 2.86
C PRO A 224 8.38 23.25 4.19
N ASP A 225 8.21 24.09 5.20
CA ASP A 225 8.67 23.78 6.55
C ASP A 225 7.75 22.72 7.17
N ILE A 226 8.31 21.84 8.00
CA ILE A 226 7.53 20.86 8.75
C ILE A 226 6.92 21.58 9.96
N ASP A 227 5.60 21.64 10.01
CA ASP A 227 4.85 22.24 11.11
C ASP A 227 5.04 21.46 12.43
N GLU A 228 4.61 22.06 13.55
CA GLU A 228 4.62 21.37 14.83
C GLU A 228 3.77 20.09 14.79
N PRO A 229 4.27 18.97 15.35
CA PRO A 229 3.55 17.73 15.28
C PRO A 229 2.22 17.76 16.01
N GLN A 230 1.18 17.28 15.34
CA GLN A 230 -0.16 17.21 15.91
C GLN A 230 -0.32 15.93 16.72
N ILE A 231 -1.17 15.96 17.75
CA ILE A 231 -1.50 14.74 18.50
C ILE A 231 -2.59 13.99 17.73
N LEU A 232 -2.46 12.67 17.63
CA LEU A 232 -3.54 11.82 17.13
C LEU A 232 -4.81 12.03 17.97
N VAL A 233 -5.87 12.55 17.34
CA VAL A 233 -7.17 12.71 17.98
C VAL A 233 -7.84 11.35 18.09
N GLY A 234 -8.26 10.97 19.30
CA GLY A 234 -8.87 9.67 19.58
C GLY A 234 -7.99 8.76 20.45
N GLY A 235 -8.53 7.62 20.85
CA GLY A 235 -7.80 6.65 21.68
C GLY A 235 -6.88 5.75 20.85
N ALA A 236 -5.73 5.34 21.39
CA ALA A 236 -4.83 4.42 20.69
C ALA A 236 -5.52 3.12 20.23
N ASN A 237 -6.39 2.55 21.07
CA ASN A 237 -7.16 1.34 20.72
C ASN A 237 -8.15 1.56 19.57
N GLU A 238 -8.66 2.78 19.40
CA GLU A 238 -9.55 3.12 18.29
C GLU A 238 -8.79 3.10 16.96
N TRP A 239 -7.59 3.71 16.94
CA TRP A 239 -6.71 3.68 15.78
C TRP A 239 -6.25 2.27 15.42
N ILE A 240 -5.84 1.48 16.42
CA ILE A 240 -5.44 0.08 16.21
C ILE A 240 -6.61 -0.73 15.61
N ALA A 241 -7.81 -0.59 16.17
CA ALA A 241 -8.98 -1.29 15.64
C ALA A 241 -9.33 -0.85 14.21
N ARG A 242 -9.16 0.43 13.88
CA ARG A 242 -9.40 0.98 12.53
C ARG A 242 -8.43 0.42 11.51
N ILE A 243 -7.13 0.40 11.80
CA ILE A 243 -6.09 -0.18 10.93
C ILE A 243 -6.39 -1.67 10.66
N ILE A 244 -6.69 -2.44 11.70
CA ILE A 244 -6.98 -3.88 11.55
C ILE A 244 -8.26 -4.09 10.74
N ALA A 245 -9.31 -3.31 10.99
CA ALA A 245 -10.60 -3.47 10.33
C ALA A 245 -10.56 -3.10 8.84
N ARG A 246 -9.67 -2.17 8.45
CA ARG A 246 -9.53 -1.69 7.07
C ARG A 246 -8.39 -2.38 6.30
N SER A 247 -7.68 -3.35 6.90
CA SER A 247 -6.57 -4.04 6.24
C SER A 247 -7.04 -4.85 5.02
N HIS A 248 -6.57 -4.44 3.83
CA HIS A 248 -6.82 -5.16 2.59
C HIS A 248 -6.08 -6.51 2.52
N ASP A 249 -4.90 -6.63 3.13
CA ASP A 249 -4.13 -7.88 3.18
C ASP A 249 -4.88 -9.00 3.92
N ILE A 250 -5.47 -8.68 5.08
CA ILE A 250 -6.31 -9.63 5.82
C ILE A 250 -7.49 -10.05 4.95
N GLY A 251 -8.20 -9.08 4.37
CA GLY A 251 -9.36 -9.35 3.52
C GLY A 251 -9.01 -10.21 2.30
N ALA A 252 -7.88 -9.95 1.64
CA ALA A 252 -7.43 -10.67 0.46
C ALA A 252 -7.13 -12.14 0.78
N LEU A 253 -6.43 -12.42 1.89
CA LEU A 253 -6.16 -13.80 2.30
C LEU A 253 -7.42 -14.52 2.79
N GLU A 254 -8.36 -13.81 3.42
CA GLU A 254 -9.67 -14.36 3.76
C GLU A 254 -10.52 -14.67 2.52
N ALA A 255 -10.42 -13.86 1.47
CA ALA A 255 -11.01 -14.13 0.17
C ALA A 255 -10.35 -15.35 -0.51
N ASP A 256 -9.02 -15.47 -0.45
CA ASP A 256 -8.30 -16.66 -0.95
C ASP A 256 -8.72 -17.94 -0.20
N ALA A 257 -8.87 -17.88 1.12
CA ALA A 257 -9.36 -18.99 1.93
C ALA A 257 -10.81 -19.38 1.55
N ARG A 258 -11.70 -18.39 1.34
CA ARG A 258 -13.07 -18.64 0.85
C ARG A 258 -13.07 -19.27 -0.55
N ALA A 259 -12.22 -18.80 -1.46
CA ALA A 259 -12.06 -19.39 -2.78
C ALA A 259 -11.59 -20.84 -2.68
N ALA A 260 -10.64 -21.13 -1.79
CA ALA A 260 -10.14 -22.47 -1.55
C ALA A 260 -11.18 -23.41 -0.93
N ASP A 261 -12.01 -22.94 -0.01
CA ASP A 261 -13.16 -23.71 0.51
C ASP A 261 -14.13 -24.09 -0.61
N ALA A 262 -14.41 -23.14 -1.52
CA ALA A 262 -15.25 -23.38 -2.68
C ALA A 262 -14.60 -24.35 -3.68
N ARG A 263 -13.29 -24.27 -3.92
CA ARG A 263 -12.52 -25.25 -4.73
C ARG A 263 -12.51 -26.64 -4.08
N ALA A 264 -12.36 -26.74 -2.77
CA ALA A 264 -12.44 -28.01 -2.04
C ALA A 264 -13.84 -28.63 -2.14
N ALA A 265 -14.90 -27.82 -2.02
CA ALA A 265 -16.27 -28.27 -2.27
C ALA A 265 -16.49 -28.70 -3.71
N ARG A 266 -15.92 -27.97 -4.67
CA ARG A 266 -15.99 -28.26 -6.10
C ARG A 266 -15.31 -29.59 -6.44
N ALA A 267 -14.13 -29.85 -5.88
CA ALA A 267 -13.40 -31.11 -6.03
C ALA A 267 -14.15 -32.30 -5.40
N ARG A 268 -14.81 -32.09 -4.24
CA ARG A 268 -15.70 -33.10 -3.65
C ARG A 268 -16.90 -33.43 -4.56
N ALA A 269 -17.45 -32.43 -5.24
CA ALA A 269 -18.53 -32.60 -6.22
C ALA A 269 -18.05 -33.31 -7.50
N ASP A 270 -16.79 -33.13 -7.92
CA ASP A 270 -16.21 -33.83 -9.08
C ASP A 270 -15.99 -35.32 -8.90
N ARG A 271 -16.17 -35.86 -7.69
CA ARG A 271 -16.27 -37.31 -7.51
C ARG A 271 -17.35 -37.92 -8.40
N ILE A 272 -18.40 -37.17 -8.72
CA ILE A 272 -19.37 -37.50 -9.75
C ILE A 272 -18.98 -36.72 -11.01
N ALA A 273 -18.66 -37.43 -12.10
CA ALA A 273 -18.31 -36.78 -13.37
C ALA A 273 -19.50 -36.02 -13.96
N ASP A 274 -19.20 -34.98 -14.73
CA ASP A 274 -20.19 -34.41 -15.62
C ASP A 274 -20.44 -35.40 -16.77
N PRO A 275 -21.70 -35.81 -17.01
CA PRO A 275 -22.05 -36.69 -18.13
C PRO A 275 -21.94 -35.97 -19.48
N THR A 276 -21.63 -36.73 -20.53
CA THR A 276 -21.57 -36.26 -21.91
C THR A 276 -22.75 -36.83 -22.70
N LEU A 277 -23.51 -35.96 -23.34
CA LEU A 277 -24.58 -36.34 -24.26
C LEU A 277 -24.17 -35.99 -25.69
N GLY A 278 -24.33 -36.93 -26.62
CA GLY A 278 -24.05 -36.73 -28.02
C GLY A 278 -25.13 -37.26 -28.93
N LEU A 279 -25.25 -36.64 -30.10
CA LEU A 279 -26.02 -37.13 -31.23
C LEU A 279 -25.04 -37.79 -32.20
N ARG A 280 -25.31 -39.06 -32.51
CA ARG A 280 -24.53 -39.85 -33.46
C ARG A 280 -25.35 -40.14 -34.71
N ARG A 281 -24.71 -39.96 -35.87
CA ARG A 281 -25.22 -40.39 -37.18
C ARG A 281 -24.21 -41.32 -37.85
N LEU A 282 -24.66 -42.53 -38.18
CA LEU A 282 -23.90 -43.56 -38.83
C LEU A 282 -24.50 -43.83 -40.21
N ASN A 283 -23.64 -43.99 -41.21
CA ASN A 283 -23.99 -44.45 -42.53
C ASN A 283 -23.16 -45.69 -42.85
N GLU A 284 -23.81 -46.83 -42.95
CA GLU A 284 -23.21 -48.14 -43.16
C GLU A 284 -23.53 -48.71 -44.55
N ARG A 285 -22.74 -49.73 -44.95
CA ARG A 285 -22.93 -50.48 -46.19
C ARG A 285 -23.08 -49.59 -47.44
N SER A 286 -22.24 -48.56 -47.55
CA SER A 286 -22.25 -47.61 -48.67
C SER A 286 -23.60 -46.89 -48.87
N GLY A 287 -24.35 -46.62 -47.80
CA GLY A 287 -25.64 -45.91 -47.90
C GLY A 287 -26.88 -46.75 -47.62
N ALA A 288 -26.74 -48.08 -47.55
CA ALA A 288 -27.88 -48.98 -47.42
C ALA A 288 -28.48 -48.98 -46.01
N GLU A 289 -27.72 -48.60 -44.99
CA GLU A 289 -28.17 -48.53 -43.61
C GLU A 289 -27.78 -47.18 -43.00
N GLN A 290 -28.74 -46.50 -42.39
CA GLN A 290 -28.52 -45.22 -41.70
C GLN A 290 -29.03 -45.33 -40.27
N VAL A 291 -28.16 -45.01 -39.30
CA VAL A 291 -28.50 -45.05 -37.88
C VAL A 291 -28.35 -43.65 -37.30
N THR A 292 -29.38 -43.17 -36.62
CA THR A 292 -29.30 -41.97 -35.78
C THR A 292 -29.54 -42.40 -34.34
N GLY A 293 -28.64 -42.02 -33.44
CA GLY A 293 -28.70 -42.46 -32.05
C GLY A 293 -28.23 -41.38 -31.08
N LEU A 294 -28.67 -41.52 -29.83
CA LEU A 294 -28.14 -40.74 -28.71
C LEU A 294 -27.04 -41.54 -28.02
N VAL A 295 -25.94 -40.88 -27.69
CA VAL A 295 -24.81 -41.46 -26.94
C VAL A 295 -24.72 -40.74 -25.61
N LEU A 296 -24.80 -41.48 -24.50
CA LEU A 296 -24.58 -40.98 -23.15
C LEU A 296 -23.32 -41.61 -22.59
N SER A 297 -22.34 -40.79 -22.20
CA SER A 297 -21.09 -41.23 -21.57
C SER A 297 -20.99 -40.65 -20.16
N ILE A 298 -20.75 -41.50 -19.16
CA ILE A 298 -20.65 -41.11 -17.75
C ILE A 298 -19.35 -41.68 -17.18
N PRO A 299 -18.29 -40.87 -17.01
CA PRO A 299 -17.07 -41.35 -16.39
C PRO A 299 -17.31 -41.73 -14.92
N LEU A 300 -16.93 -42.94 -14.53
CA LEU A 300 -17.05 -43.41 -13.15
C LEU A 300 -15.83 -42.95 -12.33
N GLY A 301 -16.09 -42.23 -11.25
CA GLY A 301 -15.05 -41.73 -10.34
C GLY A 301 -14.36 -42.85 -9.57
N GLY A 302 -13.06 -42.67 -9.31
CA GLY A 302 -12.25 -43.60 -8.52
C GLY A 302 -11.35 -42.88 -7.50
N ARG A 303 -10.37 -43.60 -6.95
CA ARG A 303 -9.47 -43.12 -5.88
C ARG A 303 -8.76 -41.81 -6.21
N HIS A 304 -8.43 -41.57 -7.48
CA HIS A 304 -7.79 -40.33 -7.94
C HIS A 304 -8.60 -39.07 -7.57
N ARG A 305 -9.91 -39.06 -7.85
CA ARG A 305 -10.76 -37.89 -7.55
C ARG A 305 -10.97 -37.68 -6.05
N SER A 306 -11.01 -38.77 -5.28
CA SER A 306 -11.04 -38.67 -3.81
C SER A 306 -9.74 -38.09 -3.26
N ALA A 307 -8.59 -38.45 -3.81
CA ALA A 307 -7.30 -37.89 -3.42
C ALA A 307 -7.18 -36.40 -3.77
N LEU A 308 -7.64 -35.97 -4.96
CA LEU A 308 -7.71 -34.55 -5.33
C LEU A 308 -8.61 -33.75 -4.37
N ALA A 309 -9.79 -34.27 -4.03
CA ALA A 309 -10.68 -33.61 -3.07
C ALA A 309 -10.07 -33.48 -1.66
N ALA A 310 -9.29 -34.48 -1.24
CA ALA A 310 -8.55 -34.41 0.03
C ALA A 310 -7.41 -33.37 -0.03
N ALA A 311 -6.67 -33.31 -1.13
CA ALA A 311 -5.64 -32.29 -1.35
C ALA A 311 -6.22 -30.88 -1.33
N GLU A 312 -7.32 -30.61 -2.03
CA GLU A 312 -7.98 -29.31 -2.01
C GLU A 312 -8.51 -28.92 -0.62
N SER A 313 -8.99 -29.90 0.16
CA SER A 313 -9.41 -29.64 1.54
C SER A 313 -8.23 -29.29 2.45
N ALA A 314 -7.05 -29.89 2.22
CA ALA A 314 -5.82 -29.53 2.93
C ALA A 314 -5.28 -28.16 2.51
N ASN A 315 -5.36 -27.82 1.21
CA ASN A 315 -4.99 -26.50 0.70
C ASN A 315 -5.87 -25.39 1.31
N ALA A 316 -7.18 -25.62 1.44
CA ALA A 316 -8.07 -24.69 2.11
C ALA A 316 -7.68 -24.46 3.58
N ALA A 317 -7.36 -25.54 4.32
CA ALA A 317 -6.89 -25.43 5.70
C ALA A 317 -5.57 -24.65 5.83
N ALA A 318 -4.65 -24.79 4.86
CA ALA A 318 -3.41 -24.02 4.82
C ALA A 318 -3.68 -22.51 4.64
N LEU A 319 -4.56 -22.14 3.71
CA LEU A 319 -4.89 -20.73 3.45
C LEU A 319 -5.64 -20.06 4.62
N HIS A 320 -6.47 -20.81 5.36
CA HIS A 320 -7.01 -20.33 6.65
C HIS A 320 -5.91 -20.07 7.67
N GLY A 321 -4.87 -20.90 7.71
CA GLY A 321 -3.68 -20.69 8.53
C GLY A 321 -2.92 -19.42 8.13
N ASP A 322 -2.70 -19.20 6.84
CA ASP A 322 -2.03 -18.01 6.32
C ASP A 322 -2.80 -16.72 6.65
N ALA A 323 -4.13 -16.73 6.51
CA ALA A 323 -4.98 -15.60 6.91
C ALA A 323 -4.90 -15.32 8.43
N ALA A 324 -4.84 -16.36 9.27
CA ALA A 324 -4.69 -16.20 10.71
C ALA A 324 -3.32 -15.63 11.11
N VAL A 325 -2.25 -16.03 10.42
CA VAL A 325 -0.91 -15.45 10.58
C VAL A 325 -0.91 -13.98 10.18
N MET A 326 -1.47 -13.64 9.02
CA MET A 326 -1.56 -12.26 8.56
C MET A 326 -2.32 -11.37 9.55
N ARG A 327 -3.48 -11.84 10.04
CA ARG A 327 -4.25 -11.13 11.05
C ARG A 327 -3.44 -10.86 12.33
N ARG A 328 -2.67 -11.84 12.80
CA ARG A 328 -1.77 -11.65 13.96
C ARG A 328 -0.70 -10.61 13.66
N ASP A 329 -0.07 -10.69 12.49
CA ASP A 329 1.07 -9.84 12.12
C ASP A 329 0.63 -8.38 11.93
N ILE A 330 -0.48 -8.14 11.21
CA ILE A 330 -1.09 -6.80 11.08
C ILE A 330 -1.56 -6.26 12.43
N SER A 331 -2.10 -7.10 13.31
CA SER A 331 -2.48 -6.66 14.67
C SER A 331 -1.26 -6.20 15.47
N HIS A 332 -0.14 -6.91 15.35
CA HIS A 332 1.11 -6.53 16.00
C HIS A 332 1.70 -5.24 15.39
N GLU A 333 1.74 -5.13 14.06
CA GLU A 333 2.18 -3.93 13.35
C GLU A 333 1.34 -2.71 13.75
N ALA A 334 0.01 -2.82 13.76
CA ALA A 334 -0.88 -1.73 14.15
C ALA A 334 -0.57 -1.21 15.57
N VAL A 335 -0.34 -2.12 16.53
CA VAL A 335 0.06 -1.74 17.90
C VAL A 335 1.40 -0.99 17.89
N LEU A 336 2.39 -1.47 17.13
CA LEU A 336 3.69 -0.82 17.03
C LEU A 336 3.60 0.56 16.37
N THR A 337 2.86 0.70 15.27
CA THR A 337 2.69 1.96 14.52
C THR A 337 2.03 3.03 15.40
N VAL A 338 0.91 2.71 16.06
CA VAL A 338 0.21 3.68 16.92
C VAL A 338 1.04 4.02 18.17
N THR A 339 1.72 3.04 18.77
CA THR A 339 2.61 3.29 19.91
C THR A 339 3.78 4.16 19.50
N ARG A 340 4.40 3.92 18.34
CA ARG A 340 5.51 4.70 17.80
C ARG A 340 5.11 6.15 17.61
N ALA A 341 3.96 6.43 16.99
CA ALA A 341 3.45 7.79 16.83
C ALA A 341 3.31 8.53 18.17
N THR A 342 2.74 7.86 19.18
CA THR A 342 2.57 8.43 20.52
C THR A 342 3.92 8.70 21.20
N ARG A 343 4.88 7.78 21.07
CA ARG A 343 6.21 7.88 21.70
C ARG A 343 7.07 8.96 21.05
N LEU A 344 7.06 9.06 19.73
CA LEU A 344 7.83 10.08 19.00
C LEU A 344 7.28 11.48 19.25
N ALA A 345 5.96 11.64 19.39
CA ALA A 345 5.37 12.92 19.81
C ALA A 345 5.89 13.38 21.19
N ALA A 346 5.95 12.46 22.17
CA ALA A 346 6.50 12.77 23.50
C ALA A 346 8.02 13.04 23.46
N GLN A 347 8.77 12.30 22.63
CA GLN A 347 10.20 12.53 22.43
C GLN A 347 10.47 13.91 21.80
N TRP A 348 9.69 14.29 20.79
CA TRP A 348 9.78 15.62 20.18
C TRP A 348 9.53 16.73 21.21
N GLN A 349 8.51 16.60 22.07
CA GLN A 349 8.23 17.57 23.13
C GLN A 349 9.44 17.78 24.06
N ALA A 350 10.10 16.70 24.47
CA ALA A 350 11.30 16.77 25.29
C ALA A 350 12.48 17.45 24.54
N GLN A 351 12.64 17.17 23.24
CA GLN A 351 13.68 17.82 22.44
C GLN A 351 13.39 19.31 22.22
N ARG A 352 12.12 19.70 22.07
CA ARG A 352 11.71 21.10 21.98
C ARG A 352 12.03 21.87 23.26
N GLU A 353 11.82 21.26 24.43
CA GLU A 353 12.22 21.85 25.72
C GLU A 353 13.74 22.00 25.83
N ALA A 354 14.51 20.99 25.39
CA ALA A 354 15.96 21.05 25.37
C ALA A 354 16.48 22.16 24.43
N LEU A 355 15.87 22.32 23.26
CA LEU A 355 16.19 23.39 22.31
C LEU A 355 15.96 24.78 22.93
N ALA A 356 14.78 25.00 23.53
CA ALA A 356 14.45 26.26 24.19
C ALA A 356 15.43 26.61 25.32
N ALA A 357 15.85 25.63 26.11
CA ALA A 357 16.85 25.81 27.16
C ALA A 357 18.24 26.14 26.58
N SER A 358 18.65 25.44 25.52
CA SER A 358 19.93 25.62 24.84
C SER A 358 20.07 27.01 24.19
N GLU A 359 18.99 27.52 23.59
CA GLU A 359 18.98 28.86 23.00
C GLU A 359 19.29 29.96 24.03
N ALA A 360 18.68 29.88 25.21
CA ALA A 360 18.89 30.86 26.26
C ALA A 360 20.34 30.84 26.77
N ALA A 361 20.94 29.66 26.91
CA ALA A 361 22.34 29.50 27.30
C ALA A 361 23.29 30.06 26.23
N THR A 362 23.08 29.71 24.96
CA THR A 362 23.93 30.12 23.83
C THR A 362 23.92 31.64 23.66
N ARG A 363 22.76 32.30 23.78
CA ARG A 363 22.65 33.76 23.71
C ARG A 363 23.47 34.45 24.82
N ARG A 364 23.44 33.93 26.05
CA ARG A 364 24.19 34.50 27.19
C ARG A 364 25.70 34.31 27.03
N ILE A 365 26.15 33.10 26.68
CA ILE A 365 27.58 32.79 26.52
C ILE A 365 28.17 33.55 25.34
N LYS A 366 27.44 33.66 24.23
CA LYS A 366 27.85 34.49 23.09
C LYS A 366 28.04 35.95 23.53
N ARG A 367 27.10 36.49 24.31
CA ARG A 367 27.19 37.87 24.80
C ARG A 367 28.38 38.06 25.75
N GLY A 368 28.64 37.10 26.64
CA GLY A 368 29.82 37.12 27.50
C GLY A 368 31.12 37.14 26.69
N TRP A 369 31.19 36.40 25.60
CA TRP A 369 32.37 36.39 24.72
C TRP A 369 32.54 37.72 23.98
N GLU A 370 31.45 38.31 23.48
CA GLU A 370 31.47 39.64 22.87
C GLU A 370 31.94 40.74 23.84
N LEU A 371 31.67 40.57 25.14
CA LEU A 371 32.09 41.48 26.21
C LEU A 371 33.48 41.14 26.79
N GLY A 372 34.09 40.03 26.37
CA GLY A 372 35.39 39.56 26.87
C GLY A 372 35.35 38.86 28.23
N GLU A 373 34.17 38.52 28.75
CA GLU A 373 33.97 37.82 30.02
C GLU A 373 34.15 36.30 29.89
N THR A 374 33.95 35.73 28.69
CA THR A 374 34.12 34.29 28.41
C THR A 374 35.06 34.05 27.23
N ALA A 375 35.69 32.87 27.19
CA ALA A 375 36.63 32.50 26.13
C ALA A 375 35.91 32.08 24.83
N LEU A 376 36.54 32.30 23.67
CA LEU A 376 36.00 31.87 22.37
C LEU A 376 35.68 30.37 22.36
N ALA A 377 36.58 29.55 22.91
CA ALA A 377 36.42 28.09 22.96
C ALA A 377 35.15 27.66 23.72
N GLU A 378 34.77 28.42 24.76
CA GLU A 378 33.54 28.16 25.53
C GLU A 378 32.30 28.48 24.70
N TRP A 379 32.29 29.62 24.00
CA TRP A 379 31.20 29.94 23.06
C TRP A 379 31.08 28.90 21.94
N LEU A 380 32.19 28.50 21.32
CA LEU A 380 32.20 27.48 20.27
C LEU A 380 31.66 26.13 20.75
N LEU A 381 32.02 25.71 21.97
CA LEU A 381 31.50 24.49 22.58
C LEU A 381 29.97 24.56 22.74
N VAL A 382 29.46 25.65 23.32
CA VAL A 382 28.03 25.85 23.54
C VAL A 382 27.28 25.98 22.21
N GLN A 383 27.86 26.65 21.21
CA GLN A 383 27.29 26.76 19.87
C GLN A 383 27.18 25.40 19.16
N ARG A 384 28.19 24.54 19.30
CA ARG A 384 28.15 23.17 18.77
C ARG A 384 27.04 22.36 19.43
N GLN A 385 26.95 22.41 20.76
CA GLN A 385 25.91 21.74 21.52
C GLN A 385 24.51 22.22 21.11
N HIS A 386 24.34 23.53 20.93
CA HIS A 386 23.09 24.11 20.45
C HIS A 386 22.72 23.64 19.05
N SER A 387 23.69 23.63 18.13
CA SER A 387 23.49 23.15 16.76
C SER A 387 23.09 21.67 16.72
N GLN A 388 23.68 20.85 17.59
CA GLN A 388 23.31 19.44 17.76
C GLN A 388 21.88 19.30 18.28
N ILE A 389 21.52 20.00 19.37
CA ILE A 389 20.18 19.96 19.95
C ILE A 389 19.13 20.43 18.94
N ALA A 390 19.40 21.50 18.20
CA ALA A 390 18.52 21.97 17.12
C ALA A 390 18.36 20.94 16.00
N GLY A 391 19.38 20.12 15.74
CA GLY A 391 19.27 19.01 14.80
C GLY A 391 18.50 17.81 15.30
N GLU A 392 18.65 17.48 16.58
CA GLU A 392 17.90 16.42 17.23
C GLU A 392 16.41 16.78 17.36
N GLU A 393 16.08 18.04 17.63
CA GLU A 393 14.69 18.53 17.64
C GLU A 393 14.07 18.46 16.25
N ALA A 394 14.75 19.00 15.22
CA ALA A 394 14.29 18.94 13.83
C ALA A 394 14.01 17.50 13.36
N ALA A 395 14.93 16.58 13.68
CA ALA A 395 14.76 15.16 13.36
C ALA A 395 13.57 14.55 14.12
N ALA A 396 13.48 14.80 15.43
CA ALA A 396 12.38 14.30 16.25
C ALA A 396 11.02 14.85 15.80
N ARG A 397 10.96 16.10 15.34
CA ARG A 397 9.78 16.73 14.77
C ARG A 397 9.31 16.01 13.52
N ALA A 398 10.21 15.82 12.56
CA ALA A 398 9.90 15.11 11.32
C ALA A 398 9.49 13.66 11.59
N ASP A 399 10.15 12.98 12.52
CA ASP A 399 9.84 11.59 12.88
C ASP A 399 8.49 11.46 13.58
N ALA A 400 8.13 12.41 14.44
CA ALA A 400 6.81 12.45 15.08
C ALA A 400 5.69 12.67 14.07
N GLU A 401 5.87 13.61 13.12
CA GLU A 401 4.87 13.84 12.07
C GLU A 401 4.76 12.67 11.08
N GLU A 402 5.88 12.09 10.63
CA GLU A 402 5.83 10.91 9.76
C GLU A 402 5.10 9.76 10.45
N ALA A 403 5.40 9.48 11.72
CA ALA A 403 4.73 8.41 12.44
C ALA A 403 3.22 8.66 12.62
N ARG A 404 2.82 9.92 12.81
CA ARG A 404 1.40 10.31 12.84
C ARG A 404 0.74 10.11 11.49
N LEU A 405 1.35 10.59 10.41
CA LEU A 405 0.84 10.44 9.05
C LEU A 405 0.77 8.97 8.64
N ARG A 406 1.73 8.15 9.05
CA ARG A 406 1.71 6.71 8.82
C ARG A 406 0.47 6.05 9.42
N VAL A 407 0.09 6.42 10.65
CA VAL A 407 -1.18 5.96 11.24
C VAL A 407 -2.38 6.38 10.38
N LEU A 408 -2.40 7.59 9.84
CA LEU A 408 -3.50 8.06 8.98
C LEU A 408 -3.54 7.32 7.63
N VAL A 409 -2.39 7.05 7.01
CA VAL A 409 -2.28 6.26 5.78
C VAL A 409 -2.74 4.82 6.03
N ASP A 410 -2.29 4.19 7.12
CA ASP A 410 -2.63 2.82 7.52
C ASP A 410 -4.09 2.66 7.96
N ALA A 411 -4.69 3.74 8.47
CA ALA A 411 -6.10 3.79 8.80
C ALA A 411 -6.99 4.10 7.59
N HIS A 412 -6.42 4.35 6.41
CA HIS A 412 -7.13 4.86 5.23
C HIS A 412 -7.86 6.19 5.43
N ASP A 413 -7.31 7.08 6.26
CA ASP A 413 -7.88 8.41 6.51
C ASP A 413 -7.27 9.51 5.60
N ILE A 414 -6.15 9.24 4.92
CA ILE A 414 -5.54 10.13 3.91
C ILE A 414 -5.05 9.34 2.69
N TRP A 415 -5.17 9.92 1.49
CA TRP A 415 -4.66 9.37 0.21
C TRP A 415 -5.24 7.99 -0.18
N HIS A 416 -6.51 7.76 0.15
CA HIS A 416 -7.29 6.61 -0.33
C HIS A 416 -8.53 7.09 -1.05
N ASP A 417 -9.04 6.27 -1.98
CA ASP A 417 -10.32 6.50 -2.64
C ASP A 417 -11.45 6.25 -1.62
N ASP A 418 -12.52 7.06 -1.66
CA ASP A 418 -13.71 6.92 -0.79
C ASP A 418 -14.52 5.64 -1.03
#